data_AF-A0A949S6L0-F1
#
_entry.id   AF-A0A949S6L0-F1
#
_cell.length_a   1.000
_cell.length_b   1.000
_cell.length_c   1.000
_cell.angle_alpha   90.00
_cell.angle_beta   90.00
_cell.angle_gamma   90.00
#
_symmetry.space_group_name_H-M   'P 1'
#
loop_
_entity.id
_entity.type
_entity.pdbx_description
1 polymer ?
#
loop_
_entity_poly.entity_id
_entity_poly.type
_entity_poly.pdbx_seq_one_letter_code
_entity_poly.pdbx_strand_id
1 'polypeptide(L)' 'MFPETISSRHTGLLEIISKEKYICEKFYLAGGTALALQIGHRKSFDLYFFFFR' A
#
# COMPACT_ATOMS: atom_id res chain seq x y z
N MET A 1 3.13 -8.24 -8.19
CA MET A 1 2.37 -7.06 -7.71
C MET A 1 1.81 -6.36 -8.93
N PHE A 2 0.58 -5.86 -8.86
CA PHE A 2 -0.15 -5.18 -9.94
C PHE A 2 -0.19 -3.66 -9.65
N PRO A 3 0.90 -2.90 -9.89
CA PRO A 3 0.96 -1.48 -9.56
C PRO A 3 -0.08 -0.64 -10.30
N GLU A 4 -0.59 -1.12 -11.43
CA GLU A 4 -1.69 -0.50 -12.16
C GLU A 4 -2.98 -0.44 -11.33
N THR A 5 -3.15 -1.20 -10.25
CA THR A 5 -4.36 -1.09 -9.42
C THR A 5 -4.42 0.20 -8.61
N ILE A 6 -3.32 0.94 -8.50
CA ILE A 6 -3.26 2.24 -7.82
C ILE A 6 -2.82 3.33 -8.81
N SER A 7 -3.09 4.60 -8.49
CA SER A 7 -2.62 5.70 -9.34
C SER A 7 -1.15 6.04 -9.08
N SER A 8 -0.52 6.74 -10.01
CA SER A 8 0.86 7.24 -9.87
C SER A 8 1.07 8.08 -8.60
N ARG A 9 0.04 8.80 -8.15
CA ARG A 9 0.07 9.54 -6.87
C ARG A 9 0.22 8.62 -5.66
N HIS A 10 -0.49 7.48 -5.65
CA HIS A 10 -0.37 6.51 -4.56
C HIS A 10 0.99 5.83 -4.58
N THR A 11 1.53 5.53 -5.76
CA THR A 11 2.89 5.00 -5.90
C THR A 11 3.92 5.98 -5.31
N GLY A 12 3.85 7.25 -5.67
CA GLY A 12 4.75 8.27 -5.10
C GLY A 12 4.59 8.44 -3.59
N LEU A 13 3.37 8.32 -3.07
CA LEU A 13 3.14 8.32 -1.62
C LEU A 13 3.76 7.09 -0.94
N LEU A 14 3.59 5.90 -1.51
CA LEU A 14 4.20 4.67 -1.00
C LEU A 14 5.74 4.73 -1.05
N GLU A 15 6.32 5.39 -2.06
CA GLU A 15 7.77 5.64 -2.13
C GLU A 15 8.28 6.61 -1.04
N ILE A 16 7.45 7.56 -0.61
CA ILE A 16 7.79 8.44 0.52
C ILE A 16 7.66 7.66 1.83
N ILE A 17 6.57 6.92 2.01
CA ILE A 17 6.32 6.11 3.21
C ILE A 17 7.38 5.03 3.38
N SER A 18 7.83 4.40 2.28
CA SER A 18 8.83 3.33 2.33
C SER A 18 10.20 3.78 2.86
N LYS A 19 10.45 5.10 2.89
CA LYS A 19 11.66 5.70 3.47
C LYS A 19 11.55 5.90 4.97
N GLU A 20 10.34 5.85 5.55
CA GLU A 20 10.14 5.98 6.99
C GLU A 20 10.28 4.63 7.69
N LYS A 21 11.43 4.45 8.36
CA LYS A 21 11.82 3.19 8.99
C LYS A 21 10.78 2.72 10.03
N TYR A 22 10.24 3.64 10.83
CA TYR A 22 9.26 3.27 11.86
C TYR A 22 7.99 2.66 11.25
N ILE A 23 7.51 3.22 10.15
CA ILE A 23 6.30 2.72 9.48
C ILE A 23 6.58 1.35 8.87
N CYS A 24 7.70 1.19 8.16
CA CYS A 24 8.07 -0.09 7.53
C CYS A 24 8.30 -1.23 8.52
N GLU A 25 8.78 -0.95 9.73
CA GLU A 25 9.02 -1.96 10.76
C GLU A 25 7.78 -2.31 11.58
N LYS A 26 6.84 -1.37 11.74
CA LYS A 26 5.69 -1.54 12.64
C LYS A 26 4.38 -1.79 11.92
N PHE A 27 4.24 -1.34 10.69
CA PHE A 27 2.99 -1.37 9.95
C PHE A 27 3.10 -2.18 8.67
N TYR A 28 1.96 -2.71 8.22
CA TYR A 28 1.81 -3.33 6.92
C TYR A 28 0.55 -2.80 6.23
N LEU A 29 0.63 -2.69 4.90
CA LEU A 29 -0.51 -2.36 4.07
C LEU A 29 -1.48 -3.55 4.05
N ALA A 30 -2.74 -3.31 4.41
CA ALA A 30 -3.78 -4.32 4.47
C ALA A 30 -5.04 -3.89 3.71
N GLY A 31 -6.08 -4.71 3.80
CA GLY A 31 -7.39 -4.43 3.24
C GLY A 31 -7.42 -4.49 1.70
N GLY A 32 -8.42 -3.81 1.12
CA GLY A 32 -8.74 -3.93 -0.29
C GLY A 32 -7.62 -3.50 -1.24
N THR A 33 -6.79 -2.55 -0.84
CA THR A 33 -5.66 -2.07 -1.67
C THR A 33 -4.49 -3.02 -1.64
N ALA A 34 -4.17 -3.61 -0.48
CA ALA A 34 -3.18 -4.69 -0.41
C ALA A 34 -3.61 -5.88 -1.30
N LEU A 35 -4.88 -6.28 -1.21
CA LEU A 35 -5.42 -7.35 -2.04
C LEU A 35 -5.38 -6.98 -3.54
N ALA A 36 -5.81 -5.77 -3.90
CA ALA A 36 -5.76 -5.30 -5.29
C ALA A 36 -4.33 -5.34 -5.86
N LEU A 37 -3.34 -4.89 -5.09
CA LEU A 37 -1.93 -4.97 -5.47
C LEU A 37 -1.42 -6.42 -5.61
N GLN A 38 -2.02 -7.38 -4.91
CA GLN A 38 -1.66 -8.79 -4.99
C GLN A 38 -2.30 -9.51 -6.18
N ILE A 39 -3.56 -9.23 -6.52
CA ILE A 39 -4.33 -10.02 -7.52
C ILE A 39 -4.83 -9.22 -8.73
N GLY A 40 -4.66 -7.90 -8.75
CA GLY A 40 -4.98 -7.09 -9.93
C GLY A 40 -6.48 -6.87 -10.20
N HIS A 41 -7.37 -7.21 -9.27
CA HIS A 41 -8.81 -7.37 -9.57
C HIS A 41 -9.60 -6.08 -9.75
N ARG A 42 -9.10 -4.93 -9.29
CA ARG A 42 -9.74 -3.61 -9.44
C ARG A 42 -8.78 -2.46 -9.19
N LYS A 43 -9.18 -1.25 -9.59
CA LYS A 43 -8.55 -0.03 -9.07
C LYS A 43 -8.91 0.15 -7.60
N SER A 44 -7.96 0.64 -6.80
CA SER A 44 -8.13 0.97 -5.39
C SER A 44 -7.43 2.29 -5.06
N PHE A 45 -8.00 3.02 -4.11
CA PHE A 45 -7.60 4.40 -3.80
C PHE A 45 -7.25 4.59 -2.32
N ASP A 46 -7.84 3.83 -1.40
CA ASP A 46 -7.55 3.99 0.03
C ASP A 46 -6.29 3.23 0.44
N LEU A 47 -5.50 3.74 1.38
CA LEU A 47 -4.39 3.00 1.98
C LEU A 47 -4.70 2.71 3.45
N TYR A 48 -4.81 1.43 3.80
CA TYR A 48 -5.05 0.99 5.17
C TYR A 48 -3.79 0.35 5.74
N PHE A 49 -3.21 0.97 6.77
CA PHE A 49 -2.06 0.43 7.49
C PHE A 49 -2.49 -0.09 8.85
N PHE A 50 -2.06 -1.30 9.18
CA PHE A 50 -2.24 -1.92 10.49
C PHE A 50 -0.88 -2.19 11.10
N PHE A 51 -0.77 -2.08 12.42
CA PHE A 51 0.46 -2.41 13.14
C PHE A 51 0.41 -3.79 13.76
N PHE A 52 1.56 -4.44 13.87
CA PHE A 52 1.71 -5.65 14.69
C PHE A 52 1.78 -5.25 16.17
N ARG A 53 0.98 -5.90 17.02
CA ARG A 53 1.06 -5.74 18.48
C ARG A 53 2.24 -6.52 19.05
#